data_AF-A0A852K4L5-F1
#
_entry.id   AF-A0A852K4L5-F1
#
_cell.length_a   1.000
_cell.length_b   1.000
_cell.length_c   1.000
_cell.angle_alpha   90.00
_cell.angle_beta   90.00
_cell.angle_gamma   90.00
#
_symmetry.space_group_name_H-M   'P 1'
#
loop_
_entity.id
_entity.type
_entity.pdbx_description
1 polymer ?
#
loop_
_entity_poly.entity_id
_entity_poly.type
_entity_poly.pdbx_seq_one_letter_code
_entity_poly.pdbx_strand_id
1 'polypeptide(L)'
;YHKSHALLIEQGLQKDKFAEIVRESDVMLKELENYCMVEWLHSQAGVYHSNVKVVSNFMDFDENGILKGFKGELIHVYNKHDGALKNTEYFKQLKDNSNIILLGDSQGDLSMADGVANVEHILKIGYLNDKVDELLEKYMDSYDIVLVKDESLEVANSILQKIL
;
A
#
# COMPACT_ATOMS: atom_id res chain seq x y z
N TYR A 1 1.13 -11.61 -13.58
CA TYR A 1 0.73 -10.31 -12.98
C TYR A 1 0.28 -9.26 -14.00
N HIS A 2 0.86 -9.18 -15.21
CA HIS A 2 0.28 -8.35 -16.28
C HIS A 2 -1.11 -8.82 -16.77
N LYS A 3 -1.43 -10.12 -16.61
CA LYS A 3 -2.73 -10.68 -17.00
C LYS A 3 -3.91 -10.04 -16.28
N SER A 4 -3.85 -9.79 -14.97
CA SER A 4 -5.00 -9.23 -14.23
C SER A 4 -5.27 -7.77 -14.61
N HIS A 5 -4.23 -6.95 -14.74
CA HIS A 5 -4.37 -5.55 -15.18
C HIS A 5 -4.85 -5.48 -16.63
N ALA A 6 -4.33 -6.33 -17.52
CA ALA A 6 -4.80 -6.43 -18.90
C ALA A 6 -6.28 -6.87 -18.97
N LEU A 7 -6.69 -7.86 -18.18
CA LEU A 7 -8.08 -8.31 -18.10
C LEU A 7 -9.03 -7.20 -17.60
N LEU A 8 -8.60 -6.38 -16.63
CA LEU A 8 -9.39 -5.23 -16.15
C LEU A 8 -9.59 -4.17 -17.25
N ILE A 9 -8.56 -3.94 -18.07
CA ILE A 9 -8.63 -3.01 -19.22
C ILE A 9 -9.52 -3.60 -20.33
N GLU A 10 -9.34 -4.89 -20.66
CA GLU A 10 -10.14 -5.60 -21.67
C GLU A 10 -11.63 -5.65 -21.32
N GLN A 11 -11.97 -5.68 -20.02
CA GLN A 11 -13.36 -5.62 -19.56
C GLN A 11 -14.00 -4.24 -19.74
N GLY A 12 -13.25 -3.20 -20.12
CA GLY A 12 -13.78 -1.88 -20.42
C GLY A 12 -14.58 -1.29 -19.26
N LEU A 13 -14.08 -1.47 -18.04
CA LEU A 13 -14.80 -1.09 -16.82
C LEU A 13 -15.10 0.41 -16.82
N GLN A 14 -16.39 0.74 -16.69
CA GLN A 14 -16.86 2.12 -16.62
C GLN A 14 -16.66 2.69 -15.21
N LYS A 15 -16.13 3.91 -15.15
CA LYS A 15 -16.00 4.73 -13.95
C LYS A 15 -17.31 4.84 -13.19
N ASP A 16 -18.42 4.99 -13.92
CA ASP A 16 -19.75 5.10 -13.32
C ASP A 16 -20.20 3.82 -12.62
N LYS A 17 -19.79 2.63 -13.10
CA LYS A 17 -20.07 1.36 -12.40
C LYS A 17 -19.30 1.24 -11.10
N PHE A 18 -18.05 1.73 -11.07
CA PHE A 18 -17.32 1.84 -9.81
C PHE A 18 -18.00 2.84 -8.88
N ALA A 19 -18.43 3.99 -9.40
CA ALA A 19 -19.17 4.97 -8.61
C ALA A 19 -20.54 4.42 -8.12
N GLU A 20 -21.19 3.55 -8.89
CA GLU A 20 -22.47 2.90 -8.58
C GLU A 20 -22.29 1.83 -7.50
N ILE A 21 -21.31 0.92 -7.62
CA ILE A 21 -20.93 -0.01 -6.54
C ILE A 21 -20.62 0.76 -5.25
N VAL A 22 -20.00 1.92 -5.39
CA VAL A 22 -19.71 2.80 -4.26
C VAL A 22 -20.97 3.53 -3.76
N ARG A 23 -21.94 3.92 -4.59
CA ARG A 23 -23.21 4.53 -4.13
C ARG A 23 -24.21 3.52 -3.57
N GLU A 24 -24.16 2.27 -4.02
CA GLU A 24 -24.96 1.14 -3.52
C GLU A 24 -24.40 0.59 -2.20
N SER A 25 -23.17 0.97 -1.85
CA SER A 25 -22.68 0.90 -0.48
C SER A 25 -23.03 2.20 0.25
N ASP A 26 -23.08 2.19 1.59
CA ASP A 26 -23.49 3.33 2.44
C ASP A 26 -22.48 4.51 2.43
N VAL A 27 -22.02 4.91 1.26
CA VAL A 27 -20.76 5.63 1.05
C VAL A 27 -20.97 6.89 0.20
N MET A 28 -20.27 7.96 0.57
CA MET A 28 -20.14 9.17 -0.24
C MET A 28 -18.73 9.30 -0.86
N LEU A 29 -18.67 9.62 -2.15
CA LEU A 29 -17.44 9.93 -2.87
C LEU A 29 -17.12 11.43 -2.74
N LYS A 30 -15.93 11.75 -2.25
CA LYS A 30 -15.29 13.05 -2.52
C LYS A 30 -14.76 12.98 -3.96
N GLU A 31 -14.89 14.05 -4.74
CA GLU A 31 -14.37 14.13 -6.11
C GLU A 31 -12.89 13.72 -6.14
N LEU A 32 -12.64 12.46 -6.50
CA LEU A 32 -11.30 11.93 -6.73
C LEU A 32 -11.24 11.63 -8.22
N GLU A 33 -10.52 12.48 -8.94
CA GLU A 33 -10.23 12.32 -10.36
C GLU A 33 -9.47 11.01 -10.66
N ASN A 34 -8.98 10.30 -9.63
CA ASN A 34 -8.20 9.07 -9.72
C ASN A 34 -8.76 8.00 -8.76
N TYR A 35 -9.14 6.83 -9.28
CA TYR A 35 -9.57 5.72 -8.42
C TYR A 35 -8.34 4.88 -8.02
N CYS A 36 -8.00 4.93 -6.73
CA CYS A 36 -7.26 3.86 -6.07
C CYS A 36 -8.20 3.20 -5.04
N MET A 37 -8.44 1.90 -5.20
CA MET A 37 -9.30 1.14 -4.29
C MET A 37 -8.82 1.20 -2.84
N VAL A 38 -7.51 1.35 -2.62
CA VAL A 38 -6.91 1.48 -1.29
C VAL A 38 -7.28 2.81 -0.63
N GLU A 39 -7.22 3.92 -1.35
CA GLU A 39 -7.67 5.22 -0.82
C GLU A 39 -9.17 5.20 -0.51
N TRP A 40 -9.95 4.58 -1.40
CA TRP A 40 -11.38 4.43 -1.20
C TRP A 40 -11.71 3.67 0.10
N LEU A 41 -11.08 2.50 0.31
CA LEU A 41 -11.28 1.69 1.52
C LEU A 41 -10.93 2.44 2.80
N HIS A 42 -9.78 3.13 2.84
CA HIS A 42 -9.38 3.90 4.02
C HIS A 42 -10.33 5.08 4.29
N SER A 43 -10.84 5.72 3.24
CA SER A 43 -11.84 6.78 3.38
C SER A 43 -13.15 6.23 3.95
N GLN A 44 -13.57 5.02 3.56
CA GLN A 44 -14.78 4.38 4.09
C GLN A 44 -14.65 4.00 5.56
N ALA A 45 -13.51 3.46 5.95
CA ALA A 45 -13.23 3.16 7.34
C ALA A 45 -13.05 4.43 8.21
N GLY A 46 -13.08 5.63 7.62
CA GLY A 46 -12.90 6.89 8.36
C GLY A 46 -11.47 7.14 8.85
N VAL A 47 -10.50 6.40 8.30
CA VAL A 47 -9.09 6.42 8.73
C VAL A 47 -8.15 7.13 7.73
N TYR A 48 -8.69 7.65 6.63
CA TYR A 48 -7.91 8.43 5.66
C TYR A 48 -7.74 9.88 6.12
N HIS A 49 -6.77 10.07 7.02
CA HIS A 49 -6.41 11.36 7.60
C HIS A 49 -5.30 12.07 6.81
N SER A 50 -5.05 13.35 7.09
CA SER A 50 -4.06 14.16 6.36
C SER A 50 -2.60 13.67 6.49
N ASN A 51 -2.31 12.85 7.50
CA ASN A 51 -1.01 12.21 7.70
C ASN A 51 -0.85 10.88 6.94
N VAL A 52 -1.88 10.43 6.21
CA VAL A 52 -1.84 9.20 5.41
C VAL A 52 -1.54 9.55 3.95
N LYS A 53 -0.47 8.99 3.40
CA LYS A 53 -0.14 9.10 1.97
C LYS A 53 -0.24 7.72 1.32
N VAL A 54 -1.05 7.60 0.27
CA VAL A 54 -1.14 6.36 -0.52
C VAL A 54 -0.30 6.49 -1.79
N VAL A 55 0.54 5.49 -2.01
CA VAL A 55 1.30 5.27 -3.23
C VAL A 55 0.90 3.90 -3.78
N SER A 56 0.27 3.87 -4.95
CA SER A 56 -0.24 2.64 -5.55
C SER A 56 -0.41 2.80 -7.07
N ASN A 57 -0.92 1.76 -7.73
CA ASN A 57 -1.31 1.82 -9.14
C ASN A 57 -2.67 2.50 -9.26
N PHE A 58 -2.67 3.78 -9.60
CA PHE A 58 -3.91 4.53 -9.83
C PHE A 58 -4.50 4.18 -11.19
N MET A 59 -5.81 3.94 -11.25
CA MET A 59 -6.50 3.71 -12.50
C MET A 59 -6.53 4.96 -13.38
N ASP A 60 -6.31 4.78 -14.68
CA ASP A 60 -6.40 5.84 -15.68
C ASP A 60 -7.62 5.61 -16.57
N PHE A 61 -8.49 6.60 -16.64
CA PHE A 61 -9.73 6.56 -17.40
C PHE A 61 -9.62 7.46 -18.63
N ASP A 62 -10.30 7.09 -19.71
CA ASP A 62 -10.43 7.95 -20.89
C ASP A 62 -11.52 9.03 -20.69
N GLU A 63 -11.73 9.85 -21.72
CA GLU A 63 -12.74 10.92 -21.74
C GLU A 63 -14.18 10.40 -21.59
N ASN A 64 -14.42 9.12 -21.91
CA ASN A 64 -15.71 8.45 -21.75
C ASN A 64 -15.84 7.74 -20.40
N GLY A 65 -14.85 7.88 -19.50
CA GLY A 65 -14.83 7.23 -18.21
C GLY A 65 -14.56 5.72 -18.30
N ILE A 66 -13.95 5.21 -19.36
CA ILE A 66 -13.58 3.79 -19.50
C ILE A 66 -12.14 3.60 -19.04
N LEU A 67 -11.89 2.56 -18.25
CA LEU A 67 -10.55 2.19 -17.80
C LEU A 67 -9.66 1.88 -19.02
N LYS A 68 -8.69 2.75 -19.30
CA LYS A 68 -7.74 2.59 -20.42
C LYS A 68 -6.38 2.07 -19.95
N GLY A 69 -6.06 2.20 -18.67
CA GLY A 69 -4.76 1.82 -18.14
C GLY A 69 -4.56 2.17 -16.68
N PHE A 70 -3.30 2.22 -16.26
CA PHE A 70 -2.88 2.63 -14.93
C PHE A 70 -1.86 3.76 -15.06
N LYS A 71 -1.92 4.74 -14.16
CA LYS A 71 -1.05 5.92 -14.17
C LYS A 71 0.33 5.58 -13.64
N GLY A 72 1.35 6.13 -14.30
CA GLY A 72 2.74 5.98 -13.89
C GLY A 72 3.30 4.59 -14.18
N GLU A 73 4.40 4.27 -13.52
CA GLU A 73 4.99 2.94 -13.60
C GLU A 73 4.32 1.97 -12.65
N LEU A 74 4.17 0.74 -13.13
CA LEU A 74 3.44 -0.31 -12.47
C LEU A 74 4.20 -0.79 -11.22
N ILE A 75 3.60 -0.62 -10.05
CA ILE A 75 4.10 -1.11 -8.76
C ILE A 75 3.64 -2.57 -8.57
N HIS A 76 4.60 -3.41 -8.22
CA HIS A 76 4.52 -4.85 -8.07
C HIS A 76 5.32 -5.27 -6.83
N VAL A 77 5.07 -6.48 -6.33
CA VAL A 77 5.73 -7.03 -5.14
C VAL A 77 7.27 -6.99 -5.27
N TYR A 78 7.81 -7.12 -6.47
CA TYR A 78 9.26 -7.17 -6.71
C TYR A 78 9.92 -5.82 -7.05
N ASN A 79 9.18 -4.74 -7.26
CA ASN A 79 9.74 -3.43 -7.62
C ASN A 79 9.28 -2.30 -6.66
N LYS A 80 8.89 -2.67 -5.43
CA LYS A 80 8.54 -1.69 -4.39
C LYS A 80 9.70 -0.75 -4.08
N HIS A 81 10.93 -1.22 -4.22
CA HIS A 81 12.15 -0.41 -4.24
C HIS A 81 12.07 0.79 -5.21
N ASP A 82 11.72 0.54 -6.47
CA ASP A 82 11.63 1.58 -7.50
C ASP A 82 10.54 2.60 -7.18
N GLY A 83 9.41 2.12 -6.62
CA GLY A 83 8.35 2.97 -6.09
C GLY A 83 8.84 3.85 -4.95
N ALA A 84 9.62 3.30 -4.02
CA ALA A 84 10.20 4.06 -2.91
C ALA A 84 11.17 5.15 -3.43
N LEU A 85 12.05 4.81 -4.36
CA LEU A 85 13.00 5.75 -4.95
C LEU A 85 12.33 6.85 -5.79
N LYS A 86 11.17 6.59 -6.40
CA LYS A 86 10.47 7.60 -7.21
C LYS A 86 9.72 8.63 -6.38
N ASN A 87 9.34 8.26 -5.16
CA ASN A 87 8.69 9.17 -4.22
C ASN A 87 9.70 10.01 -3.40
N THR A 88 10.89 10.26 -3.95
CA THR A 88 11.93 11.08 -3.30
C THR A 88 11.44 12.44 -2.83
N GLU A 89 10.46 13.07 -3.49
CA GLU A 89 9.92 14.34 -3.03
C GLU A 89 9.17 14.21 -1.69
N TYR A 90 8.39 13.13 -1.53
CA TYR A 90 7.74 12.80 -0.26
C TYR A 90 8.78 12.46 0.81
N PHE A 91 9.78 11.64 0.48
CA PHE A 91 10.84 11.28 1.43
C PHE A 91 11.77 12.44 1.79
N LYS A 92 11.94 13.43 0.91
CA LYS A 92 12.67 14.67 1.21
C LYS A 92 11.96 15.51 2.28
N GLN A 93 10.63 15.50 2.30
CA GLN A 93 9.85 16.19 3.34
C GLN A 93 9.96 15.47 4.69
N LEU A 94 10.22 14.16 4.68
CA LEU A 94 10.39 13.31 5.86
C LEU A 94 11.87 13.11 6.25
N LYS A 95 12.77 13.98 5.79
CA LYS A 95 14.22 13.82 6.01
C LYS A 95 14.63 13.84 7.49
N ASP A 96 13.84 14.50 8.32
CA ASP A 96 14.06 14.59 9.77
C ASP A 96 13.44 13.41 10.54
N ASN A 97 12.63 12.57 9.86
CA ASN A 97 12.00 11.39 10.43
C ASN A 97 12.92 10.17 10.27
N SER A 98 13.90 10.05 11.17
CA SER A 98 14.90 8.98 11.14
C SER A 98 14.44 7.64 11.71
N ASN A 99 13.27 7.60 12.35
CA ASN A 99 12.68 6.43 12.99
C ASN A 99 11.54 5.87 12.13
N ILE A 100 11.66 4.61 11.72
CA ILE A 100 10.73 3.95 10.80
C ILE A 100 10.19 2.67 11.42
N ILE A 101 8.87 2.49 11.35
CA ILE A 101 8.23 1.19 11.55
C ILE A 101 7.73 0.72 10.18
N LEU A 102 8.29 -0.39 9.69
CA LEU A 102 7.92 -1.02 8.44
C LEU A 102 7.03 -2.22 8.73
N LEU A 103 5.82 -2.21 8.17
CA LEU A 103 4.88 -3.33 8.23
C LEU A 103 4.78 -3.95 6.83
N GLY A 104 4.93 -5.26 6.71
CA GLY A 104 4.80 -5.96 5.43
C GLY A 104 4.38 -7.41 5.60
N ASP A 105 3.86 -8.01 4.54
CA ASP A 105 3.43 -9.40 4.52
C ASP A 105 4.27 -10.25 3.56
N SER A 106 5.14 -9.60 2.78
CA SER A 106 5.93 -10.21 1.73
C SER A 106 7.39 -9.75 1.77
N GLN A 107 8.30 -10.60 1.30
CA GLN A 107 9.73 -10.26 1.21
C GLN A 107 10.03 -9.02 0.35
N GLY A 108 9.15 -8.68 -0.58
CA GLY A 108 9.27 -7.45 -1.37
C GLY A 108 9.07 -6.17 -0.56
N ASP A 109 8.35 -6.24 0.56
CA ASP A 109 8.03 -5.10 1.40
C ASP A 109 9.23 -4.55 2.15
N LEU A 110 10.24 -5.38 2.37
CA LEU A 110 11.49 -4.99 3.02
C LEU A 110 12.19 -3.84 2.30
N SER A 111 11.94 -3.69 0.99
CA SER A 111 12.50 -2.63 0.14
C SER A 111 11.71 -1.32 0.14
N MET A 112 10.56 -1.24 0.84
CA MET A 112 9.72 -0.04 0.85
C MET A 112 10.39 1.16 1.53
N ALA A 113 11.33 0.92 2.45
CA ALA A 113 12.06 1.98 3.15
C ALA A 113 13.32 2.47 2.41
N ASP A 114 13.68 1.87 1.27
CA ASP A 114 14.93 2.19 0.57
C ASP A 114 14.96 3.61 -0.02
N GLY A 115 13.79 4.24 -0.17
CA GLY A 115 13.65 5.63 -0.59
C GLY A 115 13.94 6.66 0.51
N VAL A 116 14.10 6.24 1.76
CA VAL A 116 14.32 7.15 2.89
C VAL A 116 15.81 7.50 3.00
N ALA A 117 16.12 8.79 2.91
CA ALA A 117 17.51 9.26 2.86
C ALA A 117 18.27 9.11 4.19
N ASN A 118 17.58 9.26 5.32
CA ASN A 118 18.16 9.27 6.66
C ASN A 118 17.42 8.28 7.55
N VAL A 119 17.94 7.07 7.71
CA VAL A 119 17.39 6.06 8.61
C VAL A 119 18.35 5.84 9.77
N GLU A 120 17.93 6.19 10.99
CA GLU A 120 18.70 5.90 12.22
C GLU A 120 18.21 4.60 12.86
N HIS A 121 16.89 4.45 12.97
CA HIS A 121 16.26 3.25 13.53
C HIS A 121 15.14 2.77 12.62
N ILE A 122 15.18 1.50 12.24
CA ILE A 122 14.12 0.84 11.48
C ILE A 122 13.71 -0.43 12.23
N LEU A 123 12.41 -0.58 12.46
CA LEU A 123 11.80 -1.78 13.00
C LEU A 123 10.92 -2.42 11.93
N LYS A 124 11.20 -3.66 11.56
CA LYS A 124 10.49 -4.40 10.52
C LYS A 124 9.59 -5.47 11.15
N ILE A 125 8.30 -5.37 10.90
CA ILE A 125 7.28 -6.32 11.36
C ILE A 125 6.68 -7.04 10.14
N GLY A 126 6.82 -8.35 10.11
CA GLY A 126 6.39 -9.23 9.02
C GLY A 126 5.16 -10.05 9.39
N TYR A 127 4.08 -9.97 8.62
CA TYR A 127 2.89 -10.80 8.78
C TYR A 127 3.02 -12.05 7.90
N LEU A 128 3.17 -13.22 8.52
CA LEU A 128 3.29 -14.51 7.84
C LEU A 128 1.98 -15.29 7.95
N ASN A 129 1.12 -15.10 6.96
CA ASN A 129 -0.24 -15.68 6.93
C ASN A 129 -0.36 -16.96 6.08
N ASP A 130 0.53 -17.15 5.11
CA ASP A 130 0.54 -18.30 4.20
C ASP A 130 1.90 -19.01 4.18
N LYS A 131 1.91 -20.31 3.85
CA LYS A 131 3.11 -21.16 3.74
C LYS A 131 4.09 -21.05 4.91
N VAL A 132 3.54 -21.01 6.12
CA VAL A 132 4.31 -20.78 7.36
C VAL A 132 5.52 -21.71 7.45
N ASP A 133 5.33 -23.01 7.27
CA ASP A 133 6.41 -24.00 7.42
C ASP A 133 7.56 -23.81 6.42
N GLU A 134 7.26 -23.27 5.22
CA GLU A 134 8.25 -23.05 4.16
C GLU A 134 8.96 -21.69 4.29
N LEU A 135 8.25 -20.68 4.81
CA LEU A 135 8.69 -19.29 4.76
C LEU A 135 9.16 -18.74 6.11
N LEU A 136 8.86 -19.43 7.23
CA LEU A 136 9.15 -18.93 8.57
C LEU A 136 10.63 -18.59 8.75
N GLU A 137 11.55 -19.48 8.37
CA GLU A 137 12.99 -19.25 8.49
C GLU A 137 13.41 -17.98 7.74
N LYS A 138 12.95 -17.84 6.49
CA LYS A 138 13.23 -16.66 5.67
C LYS A 138 12.66 -15.37 6.27
N TYR A 139 11.48 -15.42 6.88
CA TYR A 139 10.89 -14.24 7.52
C TYR A 139 11.65 -13.88 8.80
N MET A 140 12.05 -14.87 9.61
CA MET A 140 12.86 -14.66 10.81
C MET A 140 14.24 -14.07 10.49
N ASP A 141 14.82 -14.40 9.34
CA ASP A 141 16.11 -13.83 8.91
C ASP A 141 15.99 -12.37 8.40
N SER A 142 14.80 -11.96 7.97
CA SER A 142 14.60 -10.71 7.23
C SER A 142 13.82 -9.64 7.97
N TYR A 143 12.93 -10.04 8.88
CA TYR A 143 12.12 -9.16 9.73
C TYR A 143 12.58 -9.27 11.19
N ASP A 144 12.51 -8.15 11.92
CA ASP A 144 12.85 -8.11 13.34
C ASP A 144 11.76 -8.79 14.20
N ILE A 145 10.50 -8.68 13.77
CA ILE A 145 9.34 -9.31 14.40
C ILE A 145 8.54 -10.05 13.33
N VAL A 146 8.24 -11.31 13.55
CA VAL A 146 7.38 -12.12 12.66
C VAL A 146 6.10 -12.49 13.40
N LEU A 147 4.96 -12.12 12.83
CA LEU A 147 3.63 -12.43 13.34
C LEU A 147 3.02 -13.54 12.48
N VAL A 148 2.88 -14.73 13.05
CA VAL A 148 2.40 -15.91 12.33
C VAL A 148 0.89 -16.04 12.48
N LYS A 149 0.15 -15.98 11.36
CA LYS A 149 -1.32 -16.06 11.33
C LYS A 149 -2.01 -15.07 12.27
N ASP A 150 -1.44 -13.88 12.39
CA ASP A 150 -2.01 -12.79 13.18
C ASP A 150 -2.79 -11.84 12.25
N GLU A 151 -4.08 -11.69 12.52
CA GLU A 151 -4.99 -10.81 11.76
C GLU A 151 -5.17 -9.44 12.45
N SER A 152 -4.45 -9.18 13.54
CA SER A 152 -4.54 -7.98 14.35
C SER A 152 -3.39 -6.99 14.08
N LEU A 153 -3.55 -5.76 14.57
CA LEU A 153 -2.48 -4.74 14.60
C LEU A 153 -1.99 -4.47 16.04
N GLU A 154 -2.29 -5.36 16.99
CA GLU A 154 -2.05 -5.12 18.43
C GLU A 154 -0.58 -4.89 18.77
N VAL A 155 0.33 -5.66 18.15
CA VAL A 155 1.78 -5.52 18.36
C VAL A 155 2.26 -4.15 17.89
N ALA A 156 1.88 -3.73 16.68
CA ALA A 156 2.22 -2.42 16.15
C ALA A 156 1.65 -1.29 17.02
N ASN A 157 0.38 -1.40 17.44
CA ASN A 157 -0.26 -0.43 18.32
C ASN A 157 0.40 -0.36 19.70
N SER A 158 0.82 -1.49 20.26
CA SER A 158 1.50 -1.55 21.56
C SER A 158 2.87 -0.87 21.51
N ILE A 159 3.57 -0.97 20.38
CA ILE A 159 4.83 -0.25 20.14
C ILE A 159 4.56 1.25 20.07
N LEU A 160 3.57 1.67 19.27
CA LEU A 160 3.20 3.09 19.14
C LEU A 160 2.80 3.71 20.48
N GLN A 161 2.02 3.01 21.30
CA GLN A 161 1.60 3.45 22.65
C GLN A 161 2.75 3.63 23.64
N LYS A 162 3.91 3.00 23.40
CA LYS A 162 5.10 3.16 24.26
C LYS A 162 6.02 4.29 23.81
N ILE A 163 5.93 4.68 22.54
CA ILE A 163 6.78 5.70 21.92
C ILE A 163 6.11 7.08 21.95
N LEU A 164 4.78 7.12 21.77
CA LEU A 164 3.95 8.33 21.76
C LEU A 164 3.34 8.60 23.13
#